data_AF-A0A3D3CKU0-F1
#
_entry.id   AF-A0A3D3CKU0-F1
#
_cell.length_a   1.000
_cell.length_b   1.000
_cell.length_c   1.000
_cell.angle_alpha   90.00
_cell.angle_beta   90.00
_cell.angle_gamma   90.00
#
_symmetry.space_group_name_H-M   'P 1'
#
loop_
_entity.id
_entity.type
_entity.pdbx_description
1 polymer ?
#
loop_
_entity_poly.entity_id
_entity_poly.type
_entity_poly.pdbx_seq_one_letter_code
_entity_poly.pdbx_strand_id
1 'polypeptide(L)' 'TVITPDQQIYVIELSARIVAGTNLFIDGSPYSYLKYSEPMSTGRRIAREIKNALAEGRLDQAID' A
#
# COMPACT_ATOMS: atom_id res chain seq x y z
N THR A 1 13.24 -4.87 7.68
CA THR A 1 12.79 -4.88 9.09
C THR A 1 13.18 -6.20 9.72
N VAL A 2 13.60 -6.19 10.97
CA VAL A 2 13.86 -7.40 11.76
C VAL A 2 13.09 -7.33 13.08
N ILE A 3 12.69 -8.49 13.60
CA ILE A 3 11.97 -8.62 14.87
C ILE A 3 12.82 -9.49 15.79
N THR A 4 13.11 -8.99 17.00
CA THR A 4 13.90 -9.72 18.01
C THR A 4 13.03 -10.68 18.83
N PRO A 5 13.62 -11.64 19.57
CA PRO A 5 12.85 -12.58 20.41
C PRO A 5 11.97 -11.91 21.47
N ASP A 6 12.35 -10.73 21.94
CA ASP A 6 11.60 -9.85 22.85
C ASP A 6 10.60 -8.93 22.11
N GLN A 7 10.25 -9.27 20.88
CA GLN A 7 9.21 -8.63 20.05
C GLN A 7 9.49 -7.16 19.72
N GLN A 8 10.76 -6.73 19.73
CA GLN A 8 11.13 -5.38 19.31
C GLN A 8 11.32 -5.33 17.79
N ILE A 9 10.76 -4.29 17.17
CA ILE A 9 10.85 -4.06 15.73
C ILE A 9 11.98 -3.08 15.45
N TYR A 10 12.96 -3.50 14.64
CA TYR A 10 14.04 -2.64 14.16
C TYR A 10 13.93 -2.44 12.64
N VAL A 11 13.93 -1.18 12.23
CA VAL A 11 13.90 -0.76 10.82
C VAL A 11 15.33 -0.61 10.32
N ILE A 12 15.70 -1.39 9.31
CA ILE A 12 17.04 -1.34 8.69
C ILE A 12 17.06 -0.31 7.55
N GLU A 13 15.97 -0.25 6.78
CA GLU A 13 15.84 0.65 5.64
C GLU A 13 14.39 1.10 5.49
N LEU A 14 14.21 2.23 4.81
CA LEU A 14 12.92 2.79 4.43
C LEU A 14 12.86 2.94 2.91
N SER A 15 11.82 2.36 2.30
CA SER A 15 11.51 2.58 0.89
C SER A 15 10.26 3.47 0.78
N ALA A 16 10.43 4.73 0.35
CA ALA A 16 9.34 5.71 0.19
C ALA A 16 8.56 5.53 -1.13
N ARG A 17 8.37 4.28 -1.57
CA ARG A 17 7.74 3.91 -2.85
C ARG A 17 7.32 2.44 -2.81
N ILE A 18 6.53 2.01 -3.80
CA ILE A 18 6.14 0.61 -3.95
C ILE A 18 7.37 -0.31 -4.01
N VAL A 19 7.29 -1.48 -3.37
CA VAL A 19 8.37 -2.46 -3.27
C VAL A 19 7.95 -3.79 -3.90
N ALA A 20 8.92 -4.59 -4.35
CA ALA A 20 8.64 -5.88 -4.99
C ALA A 20 7.81 -6.84 -4.13
N GLY A 21 7.85 -6.72 -2.79
CA GLY A 21 7.04 -7.52 -1.87
C GLY A 21 5.53 -7.39 -2.10
N THR A 22 5.05 -6.32 -2.73
CA THR A 22 3.62 -6.16 -3.04
C THR A 22 3.15 -7.04 -4.20
N ASN A 23 4.06 -7.60 -5.01
CA ASN A 23 3.73 -8.43 -6.18
C ASN A 23 3.07 -9.76 -5.80
N LEU A 24 3.24 -10.23 -4.57
CA LEU A 24 2.57 -11.45 -4.07
C LEU A 24 1.07 -11.24 -3.85
N PHE A 25 0.61 -9.98 -3.80
CA PHE A 25 -0.75 -9.61 -3.37
C PHE A 25 -1.54 -8.96 -4.50
N ILE A 26 -1.39 -9.45 -5.73
CA ILE A 26 -2.14 -8.96 -6.90
C ILE A 26 -3.65 -9.13 -6.67
N ASP A 27 -4.04 -10.27 -6.11
CA ASP A 27 -5.44 -10.59 -5.77
C ASP A 27 -5.78 -10.24 -4.32
N GLY A 28 -5.07 -9.27 -3.72
CA GLY A 28 -5.23 -8.87 -2.33
C GLY A 28 -4.32 -9.60 -1.36
N SER A 29 -4.24 -9.08 -0.14
CA SER A 29 -3.49 -9.63 0.98
C SER A 29 -4.43 -9.97 2.14
N PRO A 30 -4.03 -10.84 3.09
CA PRO A 30 -4.82 -11.13 4.29
C PRO A 30 -5.29 -9.86 5.03
N TYR A 31 -4.50 -8.78 4.95
CA TYR A 31 -4.85 -7.49 5.53
C TYR A 31 -5.88 -6.72 4.69
N SER A 32 -5.74 -6.69 3.36
CA SER A 32 -6.66 -5.93 2.52
C SER A 32 -8.06 -6.53 2.49
N TYR A 33 -8.18 -7.85 2.60
CA TYR A 33 -9.46 -8.56 2.66
C TYR A 33 -10.34 -8.15 3.82
N LEU A 34 -9.76 -7.71 4.95
CA LEU A 34 -10.53 -7.27 6.11
C LEU A 34 -11.30 -5.96 5.86
N LYS A 35 -10.83 -5.15 4.91
CA LYS A 35 -11.39 -3.81 4.66
C LYS A 35 -12.15 -3.72 3.34
N TYR A 36 -11.71 -4.45 2.32
CA TYR A 36 -12.24 -4.33 0.96
C TYR A 36 -13.01 -5.60 0.59
N SER A 37 -14.19 -5.42 0.00
CA SER A 37 -15.00 -6.49 -0.57
C SER A 37 -14.54 -6.94 -1.97
N GLU A 38 -13.38 -6.45 -2.43
CA GLU A 38 -12.82 -6.72 -3.74
C GLU A 38 -11.29 -6.89 -3.62
N PRO A 39 -10.65 -7.65 -4.54
CA PRO A 39 -9.21 -7.85 -4.52
C PRO A 39 -8.44 -6.52 -4.59
N MET A 40 -7.56 -6.26 -3.62
CA MET A 40 -6.92 -4.95 -3.48
C MET A 40 -5.39 -5.09 -3.38
N SER A 41 -4.70 -4.97 -4.50
CA SER A 41 -3.25 -4.83 -4.54
C SER A 41 -2.79 -3.41 -4.26
N THR A 42 -1.51 -3.22 -3.92
CA THR A 42 -0.91 -1.88 -3.78
C THR A 42 -1.03 -1.07 -5.07
N GLY A 43 -0.83 -1.70 -6.24
CA GLY A 43 -1.01 -1.02 -7.53
C GLY A 43 -2.46 -0.57 -7.76
N ARG A 44 -3.44 -1.44 -7.51
CA ARG A 44 -4.87 -1.08 -7.60
C ARG A 44 -5.22 0.03 -6.62
N ARG A 45 -4.64 0.02 -5.42
CA ARG A 45 -4.84 1.06 -4.40
C ARG A 45 -4.31 2.41 -4.85
N ILE A 46 -3.13 2.48 -5.46
CA ILE A 46 -2.56 3.72 -6.02
C ILE A 46 -3.47 4.26 -7.14
N ALA A 47 -3.87 3.40 -8.08
CA ALA A 47 -4.77 3.79 -9.18
C ALA A 47 -6.13 4.31 -8.66
N ARG A 48 -6.66 3.71 -7.60
CA ARG A 48 -7.88 4.19 -6.92
C ARG A 48 -7.70 5.57 -6.31
N GLU A 49 -6.56 5.84 -5.70
CA GLU A 49 -6.30 7.17 -5.12
C GLU A 49 -6.31 8.24 -6.19
N ILE A 50 -5.60 8.00 -7.30
CA ILE A 50 -5.57 8.92 -8.44
C ILE A 50 -7.00 9.16 -8.98
N LYS A 51 -7.80 8.10 -9.11
CA LYS A 51 -9.20 8.21 -9.55
C LYS A 51 -10.05 9.05 -8.59
N ASN A 52 -9.88 8.87 -7.28
CA ASN A 52 -10.61 9.64 -6.27
C ASN A 52 -10.17 11.10 -6.26
N ALA A 53 -8.86 11.36 -6.30
CA ALA A 53 -8.31 12.71 -6.36
C ALA A 53 -8.78 13.47 -7.60
N LEU A 54 -8.85 12.80 -8.76
CA LEU A 54 -9.48 13.33 -9.98
C LEU A 54 -10.95 13.69 -9.76
N ALA A 55 -11.73 12.80 -9.14
CA ALA A 55 -13.16 13.01 -8.90
C ALA A 55 -13.43 14.16 -7.91
N GLU A 56 -12.51 14.39 -6.97
CA GLU A 56 -12.61 15.42 -5.94
C GLU A 56 -11.94 16.75 -6.35
N GLY A 57 -11.32 16.82 -7.53
CA GLY A 57 -10.61 18.01 -7.99
C GLY A 57 -9.33 18.33 -7.19
N ARG A 58 -8.71 17.30 -6.58
CA ARG A 58 -7.52 17.40 -5.72
C ARG A 58 -6.32 16.60 -6.28
N LEU A 59 -6.22 16.50 -7.60
CA LEU A 59 -5.17 15.70 -8.25
C LEU A 59 -3.76 16.23 -7.93
N ASP A 60 -3.61 17.55 -7.87
CA ASP A 60 -2.40 18.29 -7.48
C ASP A 60 -1.75 17.70 -6.22
N GLN A 61 -2.55 17.42 -5.19
CA GLN A 61 -2.07 16.85 -3.92
C GLN A 61 -1.46 15.44 -4.04
N ALA A 62 -1.70 14.73 -5.13
CA ALA A 62 -1.22 13.37 -5.34
C ALA A 62 -0.02 13.27 -6.31
N ILE A 63 0.32 14.37 -7.00
CA ILE A 63 1.37 14.39 -8.04
C ILE A 63 2.48 15.41 -7.77
N ASP A 64 2.25 16.39 -6.90
CA ASP A 64 3.27 17.34 -6.42
C ASP A 64 4.12 16.73 -5.28
#